data_AF-A0A382Y0L9-F1
#
_entry.id   AF-A0A382Y0L9-F1
#
_cell.length_a   1.000
_cell.length_b   1.000
_cell.length_c   1.000
_cell.angle_alpha   90.00
_cell.angle_beta   90.00
_cell.angle_gamma   90.00
#
_symmetry.space_group_name_H-M   'P 1'
#
loop_
_entity.id
_entity.type
_entity.pdbx_description
1 polymer ?
#
loop_
_entity_poly.entity_id
_entity_poly.type
_entity_poly.pdbx_seq_one_letter_code
_entity_poly.pdbx_strand_id
1 'polypeptide(L)'
;MVDLEKWDLSALKDQFGSHKIIKHIVLDDFLDERKARSLANEHKNIKEDLWLDYSHRNQKKTGITNKYLMGSNTRLLLEEISSQPFLDWLQKLTGAKNLIPDPDLDRAGLHRIKKGGYLNVHVDEESHIKYKYWKRRLNLLFYISPDYQENWGGNLEFWESKRKKIELGGSRTKRKIDSIEPIFNRCVIFLTDDKSYHGHPAPLNCPADSARRSIAAYYYQVLKIYK
;
A
#
# COMPACT_ATOMS: atom_id res chain seq x y z
N MET A 1 -13.09 7.17 -11.82
CA MET A 1 -13.51 6.05 -10.95
C MET A 1 -13.60 6.47 -9.51
N VAL A 2 -12.57 7.13 -8.96
CA VAL A 2 -12.51 7.68 -7.60
C VAL A 2 -13.37 8.95 -7.54
N ASP A 3 -14.30 9.00 -6.61
CA ASP A 3 -15.05 10.22 -6.30
C ASP A 3 -14.28 10.99 -5.21
N LEU A 4 -13.60 12.06 -5.62
CA LEU A 4 -12.83 12.90 -4.70
C LEU A 4 -13.72 13.85 -3.89
N GLU A 5 -14.92 14.16 -4.37
CA GLU A 5 -15.87 15.07 -3.72
C GLU A 5 -16.62 14.40 -2.58
N LYS A 6 -16.68 13.06 -2.57
CA LYS A 6 -17.18 12.24 -1.45
C LYS A 6 -16.48 12.56 -0.11
N TRP A 7 -15.25 13.08 -0.14
CA TRP A 7 -14.40 13.16 1.05
C TRP A 7 -14.37 14.57 1.65
N ASP A 8 -14.70 14.69 2.94
CA ASP A 8 -14.39 15.88 3.72
C ASP A 8 -12.87 15.95 3.96
N LEU A 9 -12.21 16.74 3.13
CA LEU A 9 -10.76 16.89 3.14
C LEU A 9 -10.22 17.45 4.45
N SER A 10 -11.00 18.27 5.16
CA SER A 10 -10.58 18.84 6.44
C SER A 10 -10.54 17.75 7.50
N ALA A 11 -11.64 16.98 7.60
CA ALA A 11 -11.73 15.88 8.54
C ALA A 11 -10.66 14.80 8.27
N LEU A 12 -10.43 14.44 7.00
CA LEU A 12 -9.41 13.47 6.64
C LEU A 12 -8.00 13.95 6.98
N LYS A 13 -7.70 15.24 6.80
CA LYS A 13 -6.41 15.83 7.15
C LYS A 13 -6.17 15.78 8.66
N ASP A 14 -7.18 16.06 9.46
CA ASP A 14 -7.10 15.97 10.91
C ASP A 14 -6.87 14.52 11.37
N GLN A 15 -7.60 13.56 10.78
CA GLN A 15 -7.40 12.14 11.04
C GLN A 15 -5.98 11.69 10.65
N PHE A 16 -5.52 12.04 9.45
CA PHE A 16 -4.16 11.72 8.98
C PHE A 16 -3.08 12.33 9.89
N GLY A 17 -3.31 13.54 10.38
CA GLY A 17 -2.43 14.26 11.31
C GLY A 17 -2.43 13.71 12.74
N SER A 18 -3.52 13.04 13.17
CA SER A 18 -3.68 12.51 14.53
C SER A 18 -2.71 11.36 14.84
N HIS A 19 -2.32 10.58 13.81
CA HIS A 19 -1.35 9.49 13.94
C HIS A 19 0.07 10.03 14.03
N LYS A 20 0.72 9.89 15.19
CA LYS A 20 2.01 10.55 15.49
C LYS A 20 3.24 9.87 14.90
N ILE A 21 3.20 8.55 14.68
CA ILE A 21 4.38 7.76 14.30
C ILE A 21 4.33 7.47 12.79
N ILE A 22 3.30 6.76 12.36
CA ILE A 22 3.04 6.51 10.94
C ILE A 22 1.75 7.23 10.60
N LYS A 23 1.87 8.38 9.94
CA LYS A 23 0.72 9.13 9.46
C LYS A 23 0.03 8.33 8.38
N HIS A 24 -1.25 8.03 8.58
CA HIS A 24 -2.01 7.23 7.65
C HIS A 24 -3.50 7.58 7.72
N ILE A 25 -4.23 7.13 6.71
CA ILE A 25 -5.67 7.24 6.62
C ILE A 25 -6.23 5.93 6.06
N VAL A 26 -7.41 5.55 6.53
CA VAL A 26 -8.18 4.41 6.04
C VAL A 26 -9.45 4.96 5.42
N LEU A 27 -9.69 4.60 4.16
CA LEU A 27 -10.82 5.06 3.35
C LEU A 27 -11.64 3.84 2.94
N ASP A 28 -12.77 3.65 3.61
CA ASP A 28 -13.71 2.58 3.30
C ASP A 28 -14.65 3.00 2.17
N ASP A 29 -15.08 2.01 1.39
CA ASP A 29 -15.84 2.21 0.17
C ASP A 29 -15.17 3.21 -0.78
N PHE A 30 -13.87 3.01 -1.02
CA PHE A 30 -13.04 3.95 -1.78
C PHE A 30 -13.56 4.17 -3.20
N LEU A 31 -14.16 3.15 -3.81
CA LEU A 31 -14.83 3.21 -5.11
C LEU A 31 -16.31 2.86 -4.98
N ASP A 32 -17.11 3.22 -6.00
CA ASP A 32 -18.41 2.58 -6.23
C ASP A 32 -18.22 1.05 -6.24
N GLU A 33 -19.09 0.35 -5.51
CA GLU A 33 -18.93 -1.09 -5.27
C GLU A 33 -18.85 -1.91 -6.57
N ARG A 34 -19.61 -1.53 -7.61
CA ARG A 34 -19.60 -2.24 -8.90
C ARG A 34 -18.23 -2.08 -9.57
N LYS A 35 -17.62 -0.90 -9.48
CA LYS A 35 -16.26 -0.65 -9.98
C LYS A 35 -15.24 -1.49 -9.21
N ALA A 36 -15.30 -1.51 -7.87
CA ALA A 36 -14.41 -2.33 -7.05
C ALA A 36 -14.55 -3.83 -7.37
N ARG A 37 -15.77 -4.32 -7.59
CA ARG A 37 -16.03 -5.72 -7.97
C ARG A 37 -15.47 -6.05 -9.35
N SER A 38 -15.57 -5.12 -10.30
CA SER A 38 -14.95 -5.28 -11.62
C SER A 38 -13.43 -5.47 -11.52
N LEU A 39 -12.76 -4.67 -10.69
CA LEU A 39 -11.32 -4.80 -10.43
C LEU A 39 -10.96 -6.14 -9.79
N ALA A 40 -11.76 -6.58 -8.80
CA ALA A 40 -11.56 -7.89 -8.17
C ALA A 40 -11.73 -9.05 -9.16
N ASN A 41 -12.66 -8.93 -10.11
CA ASN A 41 -12.86 -9.92 -11.17
C ASN A 41 -11.71 -9.92 -12.19
N GLU A 42 -11.27 -8.73 -12.65
CA GLU A 42 -10.09 -8.62 -13.52
C GLU A 42 -8.86 -9.28 -12.88
N HIS A 43 -8.58 -8.96 -11.61
CA HIS A 43 -7.45 -9.53 -10.86
C HIS A 43 -7.53 -11.05 -10.74
N LYS A 44 -8.72 -11.60 -10.41
CA LYS A 44 -8.93 -13.05 -10.26
C LYS A 44 -8.69 -13.81 -11.57
N ASN A 45 -9.02 -13.21 -12.71
CA ASN A 45 -8.96 -13.87 -14.02
C ASN A 45 -7.58 -13.78 -14.70
N ILE A 46 -6.58 -13.15 -14.08
CA ILE A 46 -5.22 -13.16 -14.60
C ILE A 46 -4.62 -14.55 -14.45
N LYS A 47 -4.11 -15.10 -15.56
CA LYS A 47 -3.48 -16.42 -15.61
C LYS A 47 -2.32 -16.55 -14.62
N GLU A 48 -2.20 -17.72 -13.99
CA GLU A 48 -1.24 -17.97 -12.91
C GLU A 48 0.22 -17.77 -13.33
N ASP A 49 0.57 -18.11 -14.57
CA ASP A 49 1.91 -18.02 -15.16
C ASP A 49 2.41 -16.58 -15.38
N LEU A 50 1.52 -15.59 -15.34
CA LEU A 50 1.85 -14.17 -15.46
C LEU A 50 2.28 -13.52 -14.13
N TRP A 51 2.11 -14.23 -13.01
CA TRP A 51 2.44 -13.70 -11.70
C TRP A 51 3.91 -13.94 -11.37
N LEU A 52 4.63 -12.86 -11.05
CA LEU A 52 6.02 -12.94 -10.60
C LEU A 52 6.04 -13.40 -9.14
N ASP A 53 6.83 -14.44 -8.85
CA ASP A 53 7.06 -14.91 -7.49
C ASP A 53 8.13 -14.06 -6.80
N TYR A 54 7.77 -13.48 -5.66
CA TYR A 54 8.68 -12.71 -4.81
C TYR A 54 9.08 -13.47 -3.54
N SER A 55 8.78 -14.76 -3.45
CA SER A 55 8.94 -15.55 -2.23
C SER A 55 10.41 -15.70 -1.82
N HIS A 56 10.71 -15.32 -0.59
CA HIS A 56 11.97 -15.56 0.12
C HIS A 56 11.74 -15.42 1.63
N ARG A 57 12.80 -15.49 2.45
CA ARG A 57 12.67 -15.46 3.93
C ARG A 57 11.80 -14.34 4.53
N ASN A 58 11.71 -13.17 3.87
CA ASN A 58 10.97 -12.01 4.41
C ASN A 58 9.58 -11.82 3.82
N GLN A 59 9.22 -12.56 2.78
CA GLN A 59 7.92 -12.41 2.14
C GLN A 59 7.56 -13.67 1.36
N LYS A 60 6.27 -13.98 1.30
CA LYS A 60 5.70 -15.00 0.43
C LYS A 60 4.48 -14.41 -0.24
N LYS A 61 4.70 -13.86 -1.44
CA LYS A 61 3.72 -13.12 -2.23
C LYS A 61 4.06 -13.20 -3.72
N THR A 62 3.07 -12.97 -4.55
CA THR A 62 3.26 -12.77 -5.99
C THR A 62 2.80 -11.37 -6.40
N GLY A 63 3.29 -10.87 -7.53
CA GLY A 63 2.79 -9.60 -8.07
C GLY A 63 3.01 -9.40 -9.57
N ILE A 64 2.43 -8.32 -10.07
CA ILE A 64 2.50 -7.89 -11.46
C ILE A 64 2.70 -6.37 -11.47
N THR A 65 3.81 -5.93 -12.04
CA THR A 65 4.13 -4.51 -12.23
C THR A 65 3.84 -4.06 -13.67
N ASN A 66 3.84 -4.99 -14.63
CA ASN A 66 3.56 -4.68 -16.03
C ASN A 66 2.08 -4.35 -16.25
N LYS A 67 1.77 -3.07 -16.48
CA LYS A 67 0.42 -2.56 -16.72
C LYS A 67 -0.29 -3.27 -17.89
N TYR A 68 0.44 -3.72 -18.92
CA TYR A 68 -0.16 -4.39 -20.08
C TYR A 68 -0.74 -5.77 -19.76
N LEU A 69 -0.37 -6.36 -18.62
CA LEU A 69 -0.94 -7.63 -18.13
C LEU A 69 -2.19 -7.41 -17.26
N MET A 70 -2.58 -6.15 -17.03
CA MET A 70 -3.70 -5.79 -16.17
C MET A 70 -4.96 -5.51 -16.98
N GLY A 71 -6.12 -5.79 -16.39
CA GLY A 71 -7.42 -5.48 -16.98
C GLY A 71 -7.62 -3.98 -17.21
N SER A 72 -8.56 -3.63 -18.08
CA SER A 72 -8.82 -2.24 -18.47
C SER A 72 -9.24 -1.36 -17.30
N ASN A 73 -10.09 -1.85 -16.39
CA ASN A 73 -10.53 -1.07 -15.24
C ASN A 73 -9.37 -0.86 -14.25
N THR A 74 -8.52 -1.87 -14.09
CA THR A 74 -7.31 -1.78 -13.26
C THR A 74 -6.36 -0.72 -13.80
N ARG A 75 -6.14 -0.68 -15.12
CA ARG A 75 -5.33 0.37 -15.75
C ARG A 75 -5.94 1.75 -15.59
N LEU A 76 -7.25 1.89 -15.79
CA LEU A 76 -7.97 3.16 -15.60
C LEU A 76 -7.86 3.67 -14.17
N LEU A 77 -7.98 2.79 -13.16
CA LEU A 77 -7.76 3.18 -11.76
C LEU A 77 -6.33 3.68 -11.55
N LEU A 78 -5.33 2.95 -12.06
CA LEU A 78 -3.92 3.34 -11.93
C LEU A 78 -3.62 4.69 -12.60
N GLU A 79 -4.20 4.95 -13.76
CA GLU A 79 -4.11 6.24 -14.46
C GLU A 79 -4.74 7.36 -13.63
N GLU A 80 -5.94 7.12 -13.09
CA GLU A 80 -6.66 8.12 -12.28
C GLU A 80 -5.95 8.44 -10.97
N ILE A 81 -5.47 7.44 -10.22
CA ILE A 81 -4.70 7.69 -8.98
C ILE A 81 -3.30 8.23 -9.26
N SER A 82 -2.90 8.31 -10.53
CA SER A 82 -1.67 8.98 -10.99
C SER A 82 -1.96 10.35 -11.63
N SER A 83 -3.23 10.75 -11.75
CA SER A 83 -3.64 11.99 -12.42
C SER A 83 -3.37 13.22 -11.54
N GLN A 84 -3.19 14.38 -12.18
CA GLN A 84 -2.96 15.64 -11.45
C GLN A 84 -4.06 15.96 -10.42
N PRO A 85 -5.37 15.81 -10.73
CA PRO A 85 -6.42 16.03 -9.72
C PRO A 85 -6.26 15.15 -8.47
N PHE A 86 -5.90 13.88 -8.65
CA PHE A 86 -5.67 12.97 -7.53
C PHE A 86 -4.42 13.35 -6.75
N LEU A 87 -3.32 13.71 -7.43
CA LEU A 87 -2.10 14.17 -6.78
C LEU A 87 -2.36 15.44 -5.97
N ASP A 88 -3.13 16.41 -6.49
CA ASP A 88 -3.47 17.63 -5.77
C ASP A 88 -4.30 17.34 -4.51
N TRP A 89 -5.27 16.43 -4.63
CA TRP A 89 -6.05 15.94 -3.49
C TRP A 89 -5.14 15.27 -2.44
N LEU A 90 -4.24 14.39 -2.87
CA LEU A 90 -3.31 13.67 -2.02
C LEU A 90 -2.32 14.62 -1.30
N GLN A 91 -1.84 15.65 -1.99
CA GLN A 91 -0.99 16.69 -1.42
C GLN A 91 -1.71 17.52 -0.36
N LYS A 92 -2.99 17.89 -0.62
CA LYS A 92 -3.81 18.62 0.36
C LYS A 92 -4.10 17.79 1.61
N LEU A 93 -4.43 16.51 1.43
CA LEU A 93 -4.70 15.56 2.50
C LEU A 93 -3.47 15.33 3.38
N THR A 94 -2.33 15.02 2.77
CA THR A 94 -1.14 14.53 3.48
C THR A 94 -0.16 15.63 3.87
N GLY A 95 -0.26 16.80 3.24
CA GLY A 95 0.73 17.89 3.33
C GLY A 95 2.02 17.62 2.56
N ALA A 96 2.15 16.49 1.87
CA ALA A 96 3.26 16.25 0.94
C ALA A 96 3.15 17.21 -0.25
N LYS A 97 4.29 17.57 -0.86
CA LYS A 97 4.36 18.55 -1.96
C LYS A 97 5.06 17.96 -3.17
N ASN A 98 4.78 18.43 -4.38
CA ASN A 98 5.47 18.02 -5.59
C ASN A 98 5.53 16.48 -5.74
N LEU A 99 4.41 15.82 -5.47
CA LEU A 99 4.31 14.37 -5.59
C LEU A 99 4.39 13.95 -7.05
N ILE A 100 5.12 12.88 -7.31
CA ILE A 100 5.28 12.26 -8.62
C ILE A 100 4.78 10.83 -8.49
N PRO A 101 3.78 10.41 -9.28
CA PRO A 101 3.34 9.02 -9.29
C PRO A 101 4.41 8.14 -9.93
N ASP A 102 4.55 6.90 -9.46
CA ASP A 102 5.45 5.94 -10.07
C ASP A 102 4.93 5.49 -11.45
N PRO A 103 5.61 5.84 -12.56
CA PRO A 103 5.18 5.43 -13.89
C PRO A 103 5.40 3.93 -14.15
N ASP A 104 6.37 3.32 -13.46
CA ASP A 104 6.89 1.97 -13.68
C ASP A 104 6.28 0.92 -12.74
N LEU A 105 5.58 1.37 -11.68
CA LEU A 105 5.06 0.51 -10.62
C LEU A 105 6.17 -0.34 -9.97
N ASP A 106 7.30 0.28 -9.66
CA ASP A 106 8.44 -0.37 -9.02
C ASP A 106 8.04 -0.97 -7.66
N ARG A 107 7.94 -2.31 -7.64
CA ARG A 107 7.44 -3.11 -6.50
C ARG A 107 5.99 -2.77 -6.11
N ALA A 108 5.23 -2.18 -7.03
CA ALA A 108 3.83 -1.78 -6.87
C ALA A 108 2.93 -2.63 -7.79
N GLY A 109 1.77 -2.11 -8.20
CA GLY A 109 0.87 -2.78 -9.12
C GLY A 109 -0.01 -3.81 -8.41
N LEU A 110 -0.24 -4.96 -9.06
CA LEU A 110 -1.08 -6.00 -8.48
C LEU A 110 -0.28 -6.87 -7.53
N HIS A 111 -0.84 -7.11 -6.34
CA HIS A 111 -0.30 -8.05 -5.37
C HIS A 111 -1.31 -9.13 -5.03
N ARG A 112 -0.78 -10.31 -4.72
CA ARG A 112 -1.55 -11.47 -4.30
C ARG A 112 -0.78 -12.26 -3.25
N ILE A 113 -1.42 -12.52 -2.12
CA ILE A 113 -0.90 -13.33 -1.02
C ILE A 113 -1.86 -14.50 -0.83
N LYS A 114 -1.40 -15.72 -1.12
CA LYS A 114 -2.15 -16.97 -0.94
C LYS A 114 -1.98 -17.50 0.49
N LYS A 115 -2.69 -18.59 0.83
CA LYS A 115 -2.59 -19.27 2.13
C LYS A 115 -1.13 -19.48 2.57
N GLY A 116 -0.84 -19.14 3.82
CA GLY A 116 0.50 -19.18 4.42
C GLY A 116 1.46 -18.09 3.92
N GLY A 117 1.02 -17.20 3.04
CA GLY A 117 1.79 -16.06 2.57
C GLY A 117 1.88 -14.95 3.62
N TYR A 118 2.92 -14.13 3.54
CA TYR A 118 3.19 -13.06 4.51
C TYR A 118 4.11 -12.00 3.91
N LEU A 119 4.24 -10.87 4.60
CA LEU A 119 5.25 -9.85 4.38
C LEU A 119 5.75 -9.35 5.74
N ASN A 120 6.97 -9.71 6.11
CA ASN A 120 7.55 -9.35 7.40
C ASN A 120 7.58 -7.84 7.60
N VAL A 121 7.58 -7.40 8.86
CA VAL A 121 7.69 -5.99 9.22
C VAL A 121 9.00 -5.40 8.68
N HIS A 122 8.90 -4.39 7.84
CA HIS A 122 10.00 -3.74 7.15
C HIS A 122 9.77 -2.23 7.07
N VAL A 123 10.82 -1.51 6.67
CA VAL A 123 10.70 -0.17 6.09
C VAL A 123 10.95 -0.33 4.61
N ASP A 124 10.25 0.45 3.80
CA ASP A 124 10.42 0.42 2.35
C ASP A 124 11.80 0.91 1.92
N GLU A 125 12.26 0.41 0.79
CA GLU A 125 13.32 1.07 0.05
C GLU A 125 12.80 2.42 -0.44
N GLU A 126 13.42 3.51 0.01
CA GLU A 126 12.95 4.85 -0.32
C GLU A 126 13.29 5.23 -1.77
N SER A 127 14.33 4.64 -2.36
CA SER A 127 14.77 4.97 -3.71
C SER A 127 14.04 4.18 -4.81
N HIS A 128 13.77 4.82 -5.94
CA HIS A 128 13.27 4.13 -7.13
C HIS A 128 14.42 3.45 -7.88
N ILE A 129 14.24 2.21 -8.34
CA ILE A 129 15.32 1.42 -9.00
C ILE A 129 15.90 2.16 -10.21
N LYS A 130 15.04 2.81 -11.03
CA LYS A 130 15.49 3.56 -12.22
C LYS A 130 15.78 5.04 -11.96
N TYR A 131 15.15 5.65 -10.96
CA TYR A 131 15.20 7.10 -10.72
C TYR A 131 15.86 7.36 -9.36
N LYS A 132 17.20 7.28 -9.32
CA LYS A 132 17.97 7.28 -8.07
C LYS A 132 17.77 8.50 -7.17
N TYR A 133 17.31 9.62 -7.73
CA TYR A 133 17.03 10.85 -6.98
C TYR A 133 15.56 10.99 -6.58
N TRP A 134 14.74 9.98 -6.82
CA TRP A 134 13.36 9.96 -6.35
C TRP A 134 13.32 9.27 -4.99
N LYS A 135 12.67 9.94 -4.04
CA LYS A 135 12.42 9.42 -2.69
C LYS A 135 10.92 9.17 -2.52
N ARG A 136 10.56 7.93 -2.20
CA ARG A 136 9.19 7.52 -1.89
C ARG A 136 8.69 8.27 -0.66
N ARG A 137 7.46 8.76 -0.73
CA ARG A 137 6.82 9.56 0.32
C ARG A 137 5.51 8.99 0.80
N LEU A 138 4.75 8.38 -0.11
CA LEU A 138 3.44 7.84 0.20
C LEU A 138 3.27 6.49 -0.46
N ASN A 139 2.63 5.60 0.30
CA ASN A 139 2.06 4.37 -0.22
C ASN A 139 0.54 4.48 -0.25
N LEU A 140 -0.05 3.91 -1.30
CA LEU A 140 -1.48 3.64 -1.40
C LEU A 140 -1.64 2.13 -1.60
N LEU A 141 -2.41 1.50 -0.72
CA LEU A 141 -2.80 0.09 -0.80
C LEU A 141 -4.31 -0.02 -0.87
N PHE A 142 -4.84 -0.56 -1.96
CA PHE A 142 -6.26 -0.75 -2.17
C PHE A 142 -6.62 -2.24 -2.16
N TYR A 143 -7.48 -2.66 -1.25
CA TYR A 143 -7.86 -4.05 -1.03
C TYR A 143 -9.06 -4.46 -1.88
N ILE A 144 -8.89 -5.57 -2.62
CA ILE A 144 -9.84 -6.03 -3.64
C ILE A 144 -10.16 -7.53 -3.50
N SER A 145 -10.28 -8.01 -2.24
CA SER A 145 -10.75 -9.37 -1.91
C SER A 145 -12.20 -9.34 -1.38
N PRO A 146 -13.23 -9.43 -2.24
CA PRO A 146 -14.65 -9.48 -1.82
C PRO A 146 -15.00 -10.61 -0.84
N ASP A 147 -14.22 -11.67 -0.84
CA ASP A 147 -14.40 -12.89 -0.07
C ASP A 147 -13.64 -12.89 1.27
N TYR A 148 -12.94 -11.79 1.59
CA TYR A 148 -12.18 -11.67 2.82
C TYR A 148 -13.05 -11.93 4.07
N GLN A 149 -12.47 -12.65 5.02
CA GLN A 149 -13.05 -12.87 6.35
C GLN A 149 -11.99 -12.55 7.41
N GLU A 150 -12.42 -11.98 8.54
CA GLU A 150 -11.54 -11.55 9.64
C GLU A 150 -10.59 -12.67 10.12
N ASN A 151 -11.11 -13.91 10.20
CA ASN A 151 -10.35 -15.09 10.64
C ASN A 151 -9.18 -15.49 9.71
N TRP A 152 -9.05 -14.87 8.53
CA TRP A 152 -7.88 -15.06 7.66
C TRP A 152 -6.65 -14.29 8.17
N GLY A 153 -6.83 -13.30 9.04
CA GLY A 153 -5.80 -12.33 9.38
C GLY A 153 -5.55 -11.40 8.20
N GLY A 154 -4.31 -11.28 7.72
CA GLY A 154 -4.04 -10.43 6.55
C GLY A 154 -3.78 -8.96 6.86
N ASN A 155 -3.83 -8.56 8.14
CA ASN A 155 -3.83 -7.15 8.51
C ASN A 155 -2.52 -6.47 8.09
N LEU A 156 -2.64 -5.25 7.56
CA LEU A 156 -1.52 -4.33 7.51
C LEU A 156 -1.28 -3.84 8.93
N GLU A 157 -0.13 -4.21 9.48
CA GLU A 157 0.29 -3.80 10.80
C GLU A 157 1.30 -2.67 10.70
N PHE A 158 1.11 -1.65 11.52
CA PHE A 158 2.07 -0.57 11.73
C PHE A 158 2.83 -0.79 13.02
N TRP A 159 4.12 -0.54 13.00
CA TRP A 159 5.03 -0.85 14.10
C TRP A 159 5.90 0.37 14.44
N GLU A 160 6.19 0.52 15.73
CA GLU A 160 7.14 1.49 16.24
C GLU A 160 8.41 0.75 16.67
N SER A 161 9.57 1.24 16.23
CA SER A 161 10.88 0.75 16.66
C SER A 161 11.52 1.79 17.58
N LYS A 162 11.58 1.51 18.89
CA LYS A 162 12.31 2.34 19.84
C LYS A 162 13.67 1.72 20.13
N ARG A 163 14.73 2.53 20.03
CA ARG A 163 16.00 2.23 20.70
C ARG A 163 15.81 2.52 22.18
N LYS A 164 16.01 1.54 23.07
CA LYS A 164 16.17 1.83 24.50
C LYS A 164 17.46 2.64 24.67
N LYS A 165 17.38 3.73 25.45
CA LYS A 165 18.46 4.72 25.69
C LYS A 165 19.61 4.20 26.57
N ILE A 166 19.70 2.90 26.83
CA ILE A 166 20.75 2.32 27.66
C ILE A 166 21.90 1.95 26.72
N GLU A 167 22.91 2.83 26.72
CA GLU A 167 24.32 2.67 26.39
C GLU A 167 24.69 1.48 25.47
N LEU A 168 25.24 1.82 24.29
CA LEU A 168 26.09 0.98 23.43
C LEU A 168 25.86 -0.55 23.56
N GLY A 169 24.62 -1.00 23.33
CA GLY A 169 24.24 -2.41 23.50
C GLY A 169 22.73 -2.69 23.65
N GLY A 170 21.89 -1.66 23.81
CA GLY A 170 20.46 -1.82 24.07
C GLY A 170 19.65 -2.58 23.00
N SER A 171 18.76 -3.48 23.47
CA SER A 171 17.77 -4.19 22.65
C SER A 171 16.74 -3.24 22.01
N ARG A 172 16.43 -3.45 20.73
CA ARG A 172 15.36 -2.74 20.02
C ARG A 172 14.02 -3.34 20.42
N THR A 173 13.12 -2.52 20.97
CA THR A 173 11.74 -2.94 21.22
C THR A 173 10.89 -2.55 20.01
N LYS A 174 10.25 -3.53 19.37
CA LYS A 174 9.25 -3.32 18.32
C LYS A 174 7.87 -3.48 18.95
N ARG A 175 7.00 -2.50 18.78
CA ARG A 175 5.62 -2.52 19.27
C ARG A 175 4.66 -2.28 18.12
N LYS A 176 3.66 -3.16 17.95
CA LYS A 176 2.56 -2.89 17.02
C LYS A 176 1.76 -1.70 17.55
N ILE A 177 1.59 -0.69 16.70
CA ILE A 177 0.87 0.54 17.03
C ILE A 177 -0.48 0.63 16.34
N ASP A 178 -0.67 -0.13 15.26
CA ASP A 178 -1.93 -0.20 14.55
C ASP A 178 -2.07 -1.52 13.78
N SER A 179 -3.29 -1.89 13.42
CA SER A 179 -3.61 -3.09 12.66
C SER A 179 -4.88 -2.88 11.84
N ILE A 180 -4.74 -2.85 10.52
CA ILE A 180 -5.82 -2.54 9.59
C ILE A 180 -6.15 -3.79 8.79
N GLU A 181 -7.39 -4.26 8.94
CA GLU A 181 -7.91 -5.38 8.17
C GLU A 181 -7.98 -5.06 6.67
N PRO A 182 -7.61 -5.99 5.78
CA PRO A 182 -7.66 -5.81 4.34
C PRO A 182 -9.08 -6.06 3.78
N ILE A 183 -10.09 -5.44 4.39
CA ILE A 183 -11.49 -5.59 3.96
C ILE A 183 -11.66 -5.11 2.52
N PHE A 184 -12.63 -5.67 1.82
CA PHE A 184 -12.91 -5.30 0.45
C PHE A 184 -13.24 -3.80 0.31
N ASN A 185 -12.74 -3.18 -0.76
CA ASN A 185 -12.97 -1.77 -1.11
C ASN A 185 -12.38 -0.76 -0.09
N ARG A 186 -11.49 -1.21 0.80
CA ARG A 186 -10.71 -0.34 1.68
C ARG A 186 -9.41 0.10 1.01
N CYS A 187 -9.17 1.41 1.04
CA CYS A 187 -7.91 2.02 0.63
C CYS A 187 -7.17 2.53 1.87
N VAL A 188 -5.88 2.23 1.97
CA VAL A 188 -5.01 2.75 3.03
C VAL A 188 -3.91 3.58 2.39
N ILE A 189 -3.79 4.83 2.81
CA ILE A 189 -2.74 5.74 2.37
C ILE A 189 -1.89 6.09 3.57
N PHE A 190 -0.57 5.96 3.46
CA PHE A 190 0.34 6.24 4.56
C PHE A 190 1.66 6.85 4.11
N LEU A 191 2.25 7.66 5.00
CA LEU A 191 3.56 8.24 4.81
C LEU A 191 4.66 7.20 5.03
N THR A 192 5.64 7.24 4.12
CA THR A 192 6.81 6.37 4.18
C THR A 192 8.08 7.17 4.51
N ASP A 193 8.83 6.69 5.49
CA ASP A 193 10.16 7.18 5.84
C ASP A 193 10.98 6.07 6.53
N ASP A 194 12.17 6.40 7.02
CA ASP A 194 13.08 5.47 7.72
C ASP A 194 12.50 4.86 9.03
N LYS A 195 11.31 5.31 9.47
CA LYS A 195 10.62 4.88 10.69
C LYS A 195 9.25 4.28 10.42
N SER A 196 8.77 4.27 9.18
CA SER A 196 7.46 3.72 8.82
C SER A 196 7.49 2.18 8.75
N TYR A 197 7.75 1.51 9.88
CA TYR A 197 7.76 0.06 9.94
C TYR A 197 6.36 -0.52 9.75
N HIS A 198 6.20 -1.36 8.74
CA HIS A 198 4.91 -1.95 8.41
C HIS A 198 5.03 -3.33 7.78
N GLY A 199 3.94 -4.09 7.74
CA GLY A 199 3.90 -5.38 7.09
C GLY A 199 2.62 -6.16 7.36
N HIS A 200 2.57 -7.39 6.88
CA HIS A 200 1.57 -8.39 7.23
C HIS A 200 2.34 -9.65 7.68
N PRO A 201 2.85 -9.68 8.93
CA PRO A 201 3.85 -10.67 9.33
C PRO A 201 3.27 -12.03 9.70
N ALA A 202 2.01 -12.09 10.16
CA ALA A 202 1.33 -13.35 10.43
C ALA A 202 1.01 -14.05 9.10
N PRO A 203 1.29 -15.35 8.92
CA PRO A 203 0.90 -16.06 7.71
C PRO A 203 -0.63 -16.01 7.48
N LEU A 204 -1.04 -15.74 6.25
CA LEU A 204 -2.45 -15.63 5.87
C LEU A 204 -3.18 -16.97 6.02
N ASN A 205 -4.33 -16.97 6.70
CA ASN A 205 -5.14 -18.15 6.97
C ASN A 205 -6.41 -18.25 6.09
N CYS A 206 -6.29 -17.93 4.79
CA CYS A 206 -7.40 -18.06 3.86
C CYS A 206 -7.59 -19.52 3.36
N PRO A 207 -8.73 -19.86 2.74
CA PRO A 207 -8.90 -21.06 1.94
C PRO A 207 -7.84 -21.21 0.84
N ALA A 208 -7.61 -22.44 0.36
CA ALA A 208 -6.56 -22.74 -0.61
C ALA A 208 -6.79 -22.10 -1.99
N ASP A 209 -8.06 -21.91 -2.36
CA ASP A 209 -8.54 -21.31 -3.61
C ASP A 209 -8.77 -19.80 -3.51
N SER A 210 -8.47 -19.20 -2.36
CA SER A 210 -8.59 -17.76 -2.12
C SER A 210 -7.23 -17.09 -1.91
N ALA A 211 -7.24 -15.76 -1.86
CA ALA A 211 -6.08 -14.92 -1.62
C ALA A 211 -6.48 -13.55 -1.08
N ARG A 212 -5.56 -12.94 -0.33
CA ARG A 212 -5.56 -11.50 -0.07
C ARG A 212 -5.01 -10.78 -1.30
N ARG A 213 -5.82 -9.91 -1.89
CA ARG A 213 -5.55 -9.22 -3.16
C ARG A 213 -5.53 -7.72 -2.94
N SER A 214 -4.55 -7.06 -3.53
CA SER A 214 -4.43 -5.60 -3.44
C SER A 214 -3.83 -4.99 -4.69
N ILE A 215 -4.13 -3.71 -4.91
CA ILE A 215 -3.46 -2.83 -5.85
C ILE A 215 -2.60 -1.86 -5.04
N ALA A 216 -1.32 -1.74 -5.38
CA ALA A 216 -0.38 -0.82 -4.74
C ALA A 216 0.05 0.28 -5.71
N ALA A 217 0.11 1.51 -5.23
CA ALA A 217 0.70 2.64 -5.94
C ALA A 217 1.57 3.46 -4.98
N TYR A 218 2.66 4.00 -5.51
CA TYR A 218 3.64 4.75 -4.73
C TYR A 218 3.86 6.12 -5.33
N TYR A 219 4.12 7.09 -4.45
CA TYR A 219 4.33 8.49 -4.83
C TYR A 219 5.66 8.97 -4.28
N TYR A 220 6.40 9.66 -5.14
CA TYR A 220 7.77 10.07 -4.93
C TYR A 220 7.92 11.59 -4.92
N GLN A 221 9.06 12.06 -4.45
CA GLN A 221 9.55 13.43 -4.63
C GLN A 221 10.96 13.37 -5.20
N VAL A 222 11.34 14.35 -6.02
CA VAL A 222 12.73 14.52 -6.43
C VAL A 222 13.54 15.14 -5.27
N LEU A 223 14.63 14.47 -4.88
CA LEU A 223 15.59 14.99 -3.93
C LEU A 223 16.28 16.22 -4.52
N LYS A 224 16.29 17.33 -3.77
CA LYS A 224 17.10 18.49 -4.12
C LYS A 224 18.56 18.14 -3.90
N ILE A 225 19.33 18.06 -4.98
CA ILE A 225 20.79 18.00 -4.91
C ILE A 225 21.27 19.43 -4.72
N TYR A 226 21.73 19.75 -3.52
CA TYR A 226 22.55 20.95 -3.34
C TYR A 226 23.92 20.61 -3.94
N LYS A 227 24.28 21.32 -5.02
CA LYS A 227 25.63 21.30 -5.58
C LYS A 227 26.56 22.16 -4.73
#